data_AF-A0A9E0JB96-F1
#
_entry.id   AF-A0A9E0JB96-F1
#
_cell.length_a   1.000
_cell.length_b   1.000
_cell.length_c   1.000
_cell.angle_alpha   90.00
_cell.angle_beta   90.00
_cell.angle_gamma   90.00
#
_symmetry.space_group_name_H-M   'P 1'
#
loop_
_entity.id
_entity.type
_entity.pdbx_description
1 polymer ?
#
loop_
_entity_poly.entity_id
_entity_poly.type
_entity_poly.pdbx_seq_one_letter_code
_entity_poly.pdbx_strand_id
1 'polypeptide(L)' 'MRRADRLFQIIQILRRSRRPVTADALAEELETSKRTVYRDVADLMAQRVPVRGEAGVGYVLDQGYDL' A
#
# COMPACT_ATOMS: atom_id res chain seq x y z
N MET A 1 -13.61 -3.46 -8.24
CA MET A 1 -13.10 -2.23 -7.61
C MET A 1 -12.36 -1.38 -8.64
N ARG A 2 -12.55 -0.05 -8.67
CA ARG A 2 -11.78 0.82 -9.57
C ARG A 2 -10.34 0.93 -9.05
N ARG A 3 -9.37 1.20 -9.94
CA ARG A 3 -7.96 1.32 -9.56
C ARG A 3 -7.74 2.41 -8.51
N ALA A 4 -8.36 3.59 -8.70
CA ALA A 4 -8.24 4.71 -7.78
C ALA A 4 -8.70 4.36 -6.35
N ASP A 5 -9.85 3.71 -6.21
CA ASP A 5 -10.39 3.27 -4.91
C ASP A 5 -9.40 2.35 -4.18
N ARG A 6 -8.77 1.44 -4.93
CA ARG A 6 -7.80 0.49 -4.36
C ARG A 6 -6.52 1.17 -3.90
N LEU A 7 -6.01 2.12 -4.71
CA LEU A 7 -4.84 2.92 -4.33
C LEU A 7 -5.12 3.71 -3.04
N PHE A 8 -6.31 4.31 -2.95
CA PHE A 8 -6.73 5.03 -1.74
C PHE A 8 -6.84 4.08 -0.54
N GLN A 9 -7.45 2.89 -0.70
CA GLN A 9 -7.53 1.91 0.38
C GLN A 9 -6.15 1.43 0.86
N ILE A 10 -5.18 1.20 -0.05
CA ILE A 10 -3.80 0.87 0.34
C ILE A 10 -3.24 1.97 1.25
N ILE A 11 -3.38 3.24 0.87
CA ILE A 11 -2.92 4.37 1.70
C ILE A 11 -3.59 4.35 3.07
N GLN A 12 -4.91 4.12 3.15
CA GLN A 12 -5.63 4.08 4.43
C GLN A 12 -5.17 2.93 5.33
N ILE A 13 -4.94 1.73 4.76
CA ILE A 13 -4.42 0.58 5.49
C ILE A 13 -3.02 0.87 6.04
N LEU A 14 -2.15 1.48 5.22
CA LEU A 14 -0.81 1.86 5.66
C LEU A 14 -0.82 2.98 6.69
N ARG A 15 -1.73 3.97 6.57
CA ARG A 15 -1.86 5.11 7.50
C ARG A 15 -2.31 4.68 8.89
N ARG A 16 -3.24 3.72 8.99
CA ARG A 16 -3.70 3.20 10.30
C ARG A 16 -2.71 2.23 10.93
N SER A 17 -1.82 1.63 10.13
CA SER A 17 -0.83 0.67 10.63
C SER A 17 0.42 1.38 11.15
N ARG A 18 0.78 1.09 12.40
CA ARG A 18 2.06 1.52 12.99
C ARG A 18 3.22 0.59 12.65
N ARG A 19 2.96 -0.52 11.96
CA ARG A 19 3.94 -1.55 11.60
C ARG A 19 3.92 -1.80 10.09
N PRO A 20 5.01 -2.31 9.50
CA PRO A 20 5.00 -2.74 8.10
C PRO A 20 3.87 -3.72 7.81
N VAL A 21 3.08 -3.42 6.79
CA VAL A 21 2.00 -4.29 6.30
C VAL A 21 2.53 -5.05 5.09
N THR A 22 2.50 -6.38 5.15
CA THR A 22 3.01 -7.21 4.06
C THR A 22 2.12 -7.13 2.83
N ALA A 23 2.69 -7.44 1.66
CA ALA A 23 1.92 -7.56 0.43
C ALA A 23 0.82 -8.62 0.52
N ASP A 24 1.05 -9.70 1.29
CA ASP A 24 0.06 -10.74 1.56
C ASP A 24 -1.13 -10.19 2.36
N ALA A 25 -0.88 -9.46 3.45
CA ALA A 25 -1.95 -8.87 4.25
C ALA A 25 -2.77 -7.83 3.46
N LEU A 26 -2.11 -7.00 2.66
CA LEU A 26 -2.79 -6.06 1.76
C LEU A 26 -3.62 -6.81 0.70
N ALA A 27 -3.10 -7.91 0.16
CA ALA A 27 -3.78 -8.70 -0.85
C ALA A 27 -5.04 -9.37 -0.29
N GLU A 28 -4.96 -9.91 0.92
CA GLU A 28 -6.08 -10.51 1.64
C GLU A 28 -7.17 -9.47 1.95
N GLU A 29 -6.80 -8.32 2.52
CA GLU A 29 -7.78 -7.28 2.88
C GLU A 29 -8.43 -6.59 1.67
N LEU A 30 -7.70 -6.45 0.57
CA LEU A 30 -8.20 -5.85 -0.67
C LEU A 30 -8.84 -6.87 -1.63
N GLU A 31 -8.93 -8.14 -1.21
CA GLU A 31 -9.41 -9.27 -2.02
C GLU A 31 -8.76 -9.31 -3.41
N THR A 32 -7.44 -9.17 -3.44
CA THR A 32 -6.65 -9.12 -4.67
C THR A 32 -5.40 -10.00 -4.61
N SER A 33 -4.59 -9.97 -5.66
CA SER A 33 -3.35 -10.73 -5.71
C SER A 33 -2.16 -9.91 -5.19
N LYS A 34 -1.14 -10.57 -4.64
CA LYS A 34 0.16 -9.93 -4.33
C LYS A 34 0.73 -9.15 -5.52
N ARG A 35 0.62 -9.69 -6.74
CA ARG A 35 1.10 -9.03 -7.96
C ARG A 35 0.38 -7.70 -8.19
N THR A 36 -0.92 -7.63 -7.90
CA THR A 36 -1.70 -6.39 -7.95
C THR A 36 -1.18 -5.39 -6.91
N VAL A 37 -0.97 -5.83 -5.67
CA VAL A 37 -0.43 -4.99 -4.60
C VAL A 37 0.95 -4.44 -4.97
N TYR A 38 1.86 -5.28 -5.48
CA TYR A 38 3.18 -4.83 -5.92
C TYR A 38 3.11 -3.75 -6.99
N ARG A 39 2.25 -3.93 -8.01
CA ARG A 39 2.07 -2.93 -9.07
C ARG A 39 1.51 -1.63 -8.50
N ASP A 40 0.48 -1.73 -7.66
CA ASP A 40 -0.20 -0.57 -7.12
C ASP A 40 0.70 0.23 -6.15
N VAL A 41 1.53 -0.45 -5.34
CA VAL A 41 2.53 0.21 -4.51
C VAL A 41 3.62 0.87 -5.36
N ALA A 42 4.07 0.22 -6.45
CA ALA A 42 4.97 0.84 -7.42
C ALA A 42 4.36 2.10 -8.06
N ASP A 43 3.07 2.08 -8.37
CA ASP A 43 2.34 3.24 -8.89
C ASP A 43 2.26 4.38 -7.85
N LEU A 44 2.00 4.05 -6.58
CA LEU A 44 1.97 5.03 -5.49
C LEU A 44 3.35 5.70 -5.31
N MET A 45 4.43 4.91 -5.34
CA MET A 45 5.79 5.44 -5.29
C MET A 45 6.11 6.34 -6.49
N ALA A 46 5.68 5.95 -7.69
CA ALA A 46 5.83 6.77 -8.89
C ALA A 46 5.06 8.10 -8.80
N GLN A 47 3.93 8.12 -8.08
CA GLN A 47 3.15 9.33 -7.78
C GLN A 47 3.71 10.14 -6.60
N ARG A 48 4.88 9.80 -6.08
CA ARG A 48 5.54 10.44 -4.93
C ARG A 48 4.75 10.35 -3.63
N VAL A 49 3.87 9.36 -3.50
CA VAL A 49 3.28 9.01 -2.20
C VAL A 49 4.41 8.44 -1.33
N PRO A 50 4.57 8.89 -0.07
CA PRO A 50 5.70 8.49 0.78
C PRO A 50 5.50 7.09 1.37
N VAL A 51 5.26 6.11 0.51
CA VAL A 51 5.25 4.69 0.85
C VAL A 51 6.69 4.20 0.85
N ARG A 52 7.13 3.64 1.97
CA ARG A 52 8.43 2.98 2.13
C ARG A 52 8.21 1.50 2.33
N GLY A 53 9.04 0.65 1.73
CA GLY A 53 8.95 -0.79 1.91
C GLY A 53 9.44 -1.58 0.71
N GLU A 54 9.73 -2.85 0.95
CA GLU A 54 10.25 -3.78 -0.07
C GLU A 54 9.44 -5.07 -0.07
N ALA A 55 9.44 -5.74 -1.23
CA ALA A 55 8.81 -7.04 -1.39
C ALA A 55 9.40 -8.05 -0.39
N GLY A 56 8.54 -8.74 0.36
CA GLY A 56 8.95 -9.69 1.39
C GLY A 56 9.17 -9.09 2.79
N VAL A 57 9.33 -7.76 2.92
CA VAL A 57 9.41 -7.07 4.23
C VAL A 57 8.07 -6.42 4.58
N GLY A 58 7.40 -5.82 3.58
CA GLY A 58 6.15 -5.08 3.75
C GLY A 58 6.33 -3.57 3.59
N TYR A 59 5.22 -2.85 3.74
CA TYR A 59 5.10 -1.43 3.41
C TYR A 59 4.64 -0.62 4.61
N VAL A 60 5.13 0.60 4.71
CA VAL A 60 4.72 1.62 5.68
C VAL A 60 4.50 2.94 4.95
N LEU A 61 3.57 3.74 5.45
CA LEU A 61 3.46 5.13 5.05
C LEU A 61 4.32 5.97 5.99
N ASP A 62 5.10 6.91 5.46
CA ASP A 62 5.89 7.82 6.28
C ASP A 62 4.98 8.65 7.21
N GLN A 63 5.39 8.80 8.48
CA GLN A 63 4.60 9.54 9.46
C GLN A 63 4.63 11.02 9.12
N GLY A 64 3.46 11.57 8.76
CA GLY A 64 3.29 12.98 8.38
C GLY A 64 2.63 13.20 7.02
N TYR A 65 2.25 12.14 6.30
CA TYR A 65 1.45 12.28 5.08
C TYR A 65 -0.03 12.43 5.40
N ASP A 66 -0.52 13.68 5.36
CA ASP A 66 -1.93 14.01 5.28
C ASP A 66 -2.27 14.32 3.82
N LEU A 67 -3.13 13.48 3.22
CA LEU A 67 -3.73 13.67 1.89
C LEU A 67 -5.14 14.24 2.05
#